data_AF-A0A8H6Y2I3-F1
#
_entry.id   AF-A0A8H6Y2I3-F1
#
_cell.length_a   1.000
_cell.length_b   1.000
_cell.length_c   1.000
_cell.angle_alpha   90.00
_cell.angle_beta   90.00
_cell.angle_gamma   90.00
#
_symmetry.space_group_name_H-M   'P 1'
#
loop_
_entity.id
_entity.type
_entity.pdbx_description
1 polymer ?
#
loop_
_entity_poly.entity_id
_entity_poly.type
_entity_poly.pdbx_seq_one_letter_code
_entity_poly.pdbx_strand_id
1 'polypeptide(L)'
;MVPLSSSLTFILAAWPLLASGTKLPKRGLAFALPKNPTATDIDNAAVDITKANQSTGAVSWVYNWNITAPDYLADSGLEFVPMQWNGVGIENLAATVKQLGAKYVLAFNEPDSSLQANMTPETAASLWMQYFEPLKTEDSTIQLGAPAVTSNGTGIPWLQKFMTECATCTIDFIPFHWYGMGSASFYQYLYEFNSLFPSYPLWITEYADTTLTDEAMTAFMDTTLTGESTHPLDDIDFVERYAWFAYERTQTDGFHYYLMDAQGDLTTAGQKYVLGLDAPPSAVRKRVDVPTNYDLWVFASDEPRLIYISLKFFEFTDHDY
;
A
#
# COMPACT_ATOMS: atom_id res chain seq x y z
N MET A 1 35.60 61.31 -17.43
CA MET A 1 36.11 59.92 -17.37
C MET A 1 36.16 59.50 -15.92
N VAL A 2 35.24 58.65 -15.49
CA VAL A 2 35.19 58.02 -14.17
C VAL A 2 34.98 56.53 -14.45
N PRO A 3 35.79 55.61 -13.91
CA PRO A 3 35.63 54.19 -14.19
C PRO A 3 34.53 53.62 -13.28
N LEU A 4 33.56 52.89 -13.86
CA LEU A 4 32.67 52.03 -13.09
C LEU A 4 33.44 50.77 -12.67
N SER A 5 33.56 50.55 -11.36
CA SER A 5 33.95 49.25 -10.79
C SER A 5 32.71 48.38 -10.63
N SER A 6 32.63 47.28 -11.37
CA SER A 6 31.61 46.24 -11.23
C SER A 6 32.00 45.29 -10.10
N SER A 7 31.28 45.35 -8.98
CA SER A 7 31.37 44.37 -7.89
C SER A 7 30.55 43.14 -8.26
N LEU A 8 31.18 41.98 -8.40
CA LEU A 8 30.50 40.69 -8.60
C LEU A 8 30.08 40.14 -7.24
N THR A 9 28.78 40.19 -6.93
CA THR A 9 28.22 39.55 -5.73
C THR A 9 27.93 38.08 -6.05
N PHE A 10 28.71 37.15 -5.49
CA PHE A 10 28.39 35.72 -5.52
C PHE A 10 27.27 35.44 -4.52
N ILE A 11 26.06 35.18 -5.01
CA ILE A 11 24.99 34.56 -4.21
C ILE A 11 25.33 33.07 -4.14
N LEU A 12 25.90 32.65 -3.00
CA LEU A 12 25.94 31.24 -2.62
C LEU A 12 24.49 30.79 -2.43
N ALA A 13 23.92 30.13 -3.42
CA ALA A 13 22.68 29.39 -3.25
C ALA A 13 22.96 28.28 -2.23
N ALA A 14 22.50 28.45 -1.01
CA ALA A 14 22.41 27.37 -0.05
C ALA A 14 21.36 26.39 -0.61
N TRP A 15 21.82 25.24 -1.08
CA TRP A 15 20.92 24.14 -1.37
C TRP A 15 20.36 23.70 -0.03
N PRO A 16 19.03 23.68 0.18
CA PRO A 16 18.50 23.08 1.38
C PRO A 16 18.95 21.63 1.37
N LEU A 17 19.65 21.20 2.43
CA LEU A 17 19.74 19.78 2.72
C LEU A 17 18.30 19.28 2.75
N LEU A 18 17.97 18.36 1.84
CA LEU A 18 16.73 17.59 1.92
C LEU A 18 16.69 16.99 3.33
N ALA A 19 15.77 17.48 4.15
CA ALA A 19 15.43 16.81 5.40
C ALA A 19 15.08 15.37 5.04
N SER A 20 15.61 14.40 5.80
CA SER A 20 15.24 13.00 5.67
C SER A 20 13.72 12.91 5.70
N GLY A 21 13.10 12.55 4.58
CA GLY A 21 11.65 12.44 4.48
C GLY A 21 11.16 11.46 5.53
N THR A 22 10.19 11.88 6.34
CA THR A 22 9.41 10.93 7.15
C THR A 22 8.75 9.96 6.19
N LYS A 23 9.05 8.66 6.32
CA LYS A 23 8.41 7.60 5.53
C LYS A 23 6.90 7.81 5.51
N LEU A 24 6.28 7.73 4.33
CA LEU A 24 4.82 7.76 4.21
C LEU A 24 4.25 6.59 5.03
N PRO A 25 3.31 6.84 5.97
CA PRO A 25 3.00 5.84 6.99
C PRO A 25 2.18 4.66 6.46
N LYS A 26 1.59 4.75 5.25
CA LYS A 26 0.55 3.81 4.79
C LYS A 26 1.07 2.58 4.04
N ARG A 27 2.19 2.70 3.30
CA ARG A 27 2.69 1.62 2.43
C ARG A 27 3.34 0.48 3.23
N GLY A 28 2.90 -0.73 2.97
CA GLY A 28 3.42 -1.93 3.59
C GLY A 28 3.82 -3.00 2.59
N LEU A 29 4.38 -4.09 3.08
CA LEU A 29 4.76 -5.25 2.28
C LEU A 29 4.05 -6.50 2.76
N ALA A 30 3.48 -7.22 1.80
CA ALA A 30 3.15 -8.62 1.94
C ALA A 30 4.38 -9.41 1.49
N PHE A 31 5.16 -9.94 2.44
CA PHE A 31 6.47 -10.56 2.15
C PHE A 31 6.74 -11.80 3.00
N ALA A 32 6.77 -12.96 2.35
CA ALA A 32 7.06 -14.23 2.99
C ALA A 32 8.10 -15.04 2.23
N LEU A 33 8.66 -16.02 2.94
CA LEU A 33 9.45 -17.07 2.34
C LEU A 33 8.55 -18.04 1.55
N PRO A 34 9.07 -18.70 0.50
CA PRO A 34 8.34 -19.75 -0.18
C PRO A 34 8.04 -20.92 0.77
N LYS A 35 7.02 -21.71 0.42
CA LYS A 35 6.66 -22.91 1.17
C LYS A 35 7.81 -23.92 1.16
N ASN A 36 8.41 -24.15 2.33
CA ASN A 36 9.64 -24.93 2.55
C ASN A 36 10.89 -24.22 1.97
N PRO A 37 11.36 -23.15 2.62
CA PRO A 37 12.50 -22.39 2.13
C PRO A 37 13.80 -23.18 2.21
N THR A 38 14.62 -23.03 1.18
CA THR A 38 16.03 -23.42 1.21
C THR A 38 16.87 -22.37 1.97
N ALA A 39 18.11 -22.71 2.31
CA ALA A 39 19.04 -21.72 2.88
C ALA A 39 19.23 -20.51 1.96
N THR A 40 19.29 -20.75 0.64
CA THR A 40 19.39 -19.68 -0.37
C THR A 40 18.16 -18.76 -0.35
N ASP A 41 16.96 -19.29 -0.12
CA ASP A 41 15.74 -18.48 -0.03
C ASP A 41 15.78 -17.55 1.18
N ILE A 42 16.29 -18.06 2.31
CA ILE A 42 16.46 -17.28 3.54
C ILE A 42 17.48 -16.15 3.33
N ASP A 43 18.64 -16.47 2.75
CA ASP A 43 19.70 -15.49 2.45
C ASP A 43 19.19 -14.43 1.46
N ASN A 44 18.46 -14.84 0.43
CA ASN A 44 17.83 -13.94 -0.53
C ASN A 44 16.83 -13.02 0.15
N ALA A 45 15.94 -13.54 1.00
CA ALA A 45 14.95 -12.74 1.69
C ALA A 45 15.58 -11.69 2.63
N ALA A 46 16.68 -12.06 3.31
CA ALA A 46 17.45 -11.15 4.14
C ALA A 46 18.07 -10.01 3.35
N VAL A 47 18.53 -10.26 2.11
CA VAL A 47 19.00 -9.19 1.21
C VAL A 47 17.84 -8.36 0.68
N ASP A 48 16.77 -9.02 0.24
CA ASP A 48 15.64 -8.39 -0.43
C ASP A 48 14.91 -7.40 0.49
N ILE A 49 14.72 -7.72 1.77
CA ILE A 49 14.05 -6.80 2.70
C ILE A 49 14.83 -5.49 2.92
N THR A 50 16.16 -5.51 2.80
CA THR A 50 16.97 -4.28 2.99
C THR A 50 16.66 -3.20 1.96
N LYS A 51 16.17 -3.60 0.78
CA LYS A 51 15.77 -2.67 -0.29
C LYS A 51 14.54 -1.86 0.08
N ALA A 52 13.72 -2.35 1.02
CA ALA A 52 12.51 -1.68 1.50
C ALA A 52 12.74 -0.69 2.65
N ASN A 53 13.83 -0.83 3.39
CA ASN A 53 14.17 0.06 4.49
C ASN A 53 15.23 1.12 4.11
N GLN A 54 15.07 1.74 2.95
CA GLN A 54 15.92 2.86 2.54
C GLN A 54 15.46 4.16 3.19
N SER A 55 16.41 5.08 3.44
CA SER A 55 16.13 6.40 4.02
C SER A 55 15.18 7.27 3.20
N THR A 56 15.10 7.02 1.89
CA THR A 56 14.14 7.65 0.96
C THR A 56 12.92 6.77 0.69
N GLY A 57 12.85 5.58 1.30
CA GLY A 57 11.79 4.59 1.05
C GLY A 57 10.44 5.06 1.56
N ALA A 58 9.37 4.62 0.88
CA ALA A 58 8.00 4.94 1.23
C ALA A 58 7.36 3.88 2.15
N VAL A 59 7.99 2.72 2.33
CA VAL A 59 7.47 1.57 3.09
C VAL A 59 7.76 1.69 4.58
N SER A 60 6.73 1.52 5.41
CA SER A 60 6.80 1.66 6.87
C SER A 60 6.51 0.37 7.65
N TRP A 61 5.81 -0.60 7.05
CA TRP A 61 5.41 -1.84 7.73
C TRP A 61 5.49 -3.08 6.81
N VAL A 62 5.46 -4.27 7.41
CA VAL A 62 5.53 -5.56 6.71
C VAL A 62 4.72 -6.61 7.47
N TYR A 63 4.10 -7.52 6.74
CA TYR A 63 3.53 -8.75 7.27
C TYR A 63 3.83 -9.92 6.33
N ASN A 64 3.71 -11.16 6.82
CA ASN A 64 4.12 -12.37 6.11
C ASN A 64 3.12 -13.53 6.28
N TRP A 65 1.85 -13.21 6.56
CA TRP A 65 0.80 -14.19 6.86
C TRP A 65 1.07 -15.09 8.08
N ASN A 66 2.03 -14.73 8.93
CA ASN A 66 2.40 -15.50 10.10
C ASN A 66 2.27 -14.68 11.38
N ILE A 67 2.04 -15.37 12.49
CA ILE A 67 2.00 -14.74 13.82
C ILE A 67 3.41 -14.40 14.32
N THR A 68 4.44 -15.06 13.78
CA THR A 68 5.84 -14.81 14.14
C THR A 68 6.61 -14.12 13.01
N ALA A 69 7.47 -13.18 13.39
CA ALA A 69 8.43 -12.59 12.48
C ALA A 69 9.61 -13.56 12.28
N PRO A 70 9.97 -13.93 11.04
CA PRO A 70 11.21 -14.63 10.77
C PRO A 70 12.41 -13.71 11.06
N ASP A 71 13.56 -14.31 11.40
CA ASP A 71 14.75 -13.57 11.85
C ASP A 71 15.19 -12.47 10.87
N TYR A 72 15.05 -12.69 9.55
CA TYR A 72 15.44 -11.70 8.55
C TYR A 72 14.59 -10.41 8.59
N LEU A 73 13.39 -10.44 9.19
CA LEU A 73 12.57 -9.24 9.39
C LEU A 73 12.93 -8.48 10.67
N ALA A 74 13.58 -9.13 11.64
CA ALA A 74 13.87 -8.52 12.94
C ALA A 74 14.74 -7.25 12.81
N ASP A 75 15.71 -7.28 11.89
CA ASP A 75 16.61 -6.15 11.62
C ASP A 75 16.18 -5.30 10.42
N SER A 76 14.98 -5.56 9.88
CA SER A 76 14.49 -4.83 8.70
C SER A 76 14.25 -3.35 8.97
N GLY A 77 14.03 -2.93 10.22
CA GLY A 77 13.63 -1.57 10.58
C GLY A 77 12.24 -1.16 10.10
N LEU A 78 11.43 -2.13 9.63
CA LEU A 78 10.01 -1.97 9.33
C LEU A 78 9.18 -2.49 10.52
N GLU A 79 8.00 -1.92 10.74
CA GLU A 79 7.06 -2.47 11.71
C GLU A 79 6.55 -3.83 11.20
N PHE A 80 6.82 -4.91 11.94
CA PHE A 80 6.21 -6.20 11.66
C PHE A 80 4.79 -6.26 12.25
N VAL A 81 3.81 -6.56 11.41
CA VAL A 81 2.41 -6.78 11.81
C VAL A 81 2.11 -8.28 11.79
N PRO A 82 1.97 -8.95 12.95
CA PRO A 82 1.65 -10.37 13.02
C PRO A 82 0.23 -10.66 12.50
N MET A 83 0.06 -11.84 11.90
CA MET A 83 -1.23 -12.34 11.43
C MET A 83 -1.56 -13.71 12.01
N GLN A 84 -2.71 -13.86 12.64
CA GLN A 84 -3.27 -15.16 12.97
C GLN A 84 -4.11 -15.66 11.78
N TRP A 85 -3.44 -16.29 10.82
CA TRP A 85 -4.00 -16.64 9.52
C TRP A 85 -5.29 -17.48 9.58
N ASN A 86 -5.38 -18.41 10.53
CA ASN A 86 -6.58 -19.23 10.81
C ASN A 86 -6.61 -19.64 12.30
N GLY A 87 -7.40 -20.65 12.68
CA GLY A 87 -7.45 -21.16 14.06
C GLY A 87 -6.26 -22.03 14.52
N VAL A 88 -5.25 -22.29 13.68
CA VAL A 88 -4.11 -23.16 14.05
C VAL A 88 -3.15 -22.41 14.97
N GLY A 89 -2.84 -23.00 16.13
CA GLY A 89 -1.88 -22.45 17.09
C GLY A 89 -2.35 -21.18 17.82
N ILE A 90 -3.64 -20.82 17.67
CA ILE A 90 -4.24 -19.58 18.18
C ILE A 90 -4.17 -19.46 19.71
N GLU A 91 -4.04 -20.56 20.43
CA GLU A 91 -3.82 -20.57 21.87
C GLU A 91 -2.53 -19.84 22.30
N ASN A 92 -1.57 -19.66 21.38
CA ASN A 92 -0.32 -18.94 21.62
C ASN A 92 -0.39 -17.46 21.21
N LEU A 93 -1.55 -16.98 20.72
CA LEU A 93 -1.72 -15.62 20.18
C LEU A 93 -1.25 -14.54 21.15
N ALA A 94 -1.80 -14.52 22.37
CA ALA A 94 -1.47 -13.51 23.39
C ALA A 94 0.00 -13.51 23.79
N ALA A 95 0.58 -14.69 24.01
CA ALA A 95 2.00 -14.82 24.34
C ALA A 95 2.88 -14.29 23.20
N THR A 96 2.54 -14.61 21.95
CA THR A 96 3.31 -14.21 20.77
C THR A 96 3.22 -12.71 20.51
N VAL A 97 2.00 -12.14 20.54
CA VAL A 97 1.77 -10.70 20.37
C VAL A 97 2.53 -9.90 21.43
N LYS A 98 2.49 -10.35 22.69
CA LYS A 98 3.23 -9.74 23.79
C LYS A 98 4.75 -9.83 23.61
N GLN A 99 5.26 -10.98 23.18
CA GLN A 99 6.69 -11.17 22.93
C GLN A 99 7.19 -10.25 21.80
N LEU A 100 6.38 -10.06 20.75
CA LEU A 100 6.70 -9.15 19.66
C LEU A 100 6.56 -7.66 20.05
N GLY A 101 5.78 -7.35 21.10
CA GLY A 101 5.38 -5.97 21.39
C GLY A 101 4.56 -5.37 20.26
N ALA A 102 3.76 -6.20 19.58
CA ALA A 102 3.03 -5.79 18.38
C ALA A 102 1.89 -4.83 18.73
N LYS A 103 1.81 -3.72 17.98
CA LYS A 103 0.75 -2.72 18.13
C LYS A 103 -0.49 -3.03 17.31
N TYR A 104 -0.32 -3.71 16.18
CA TYR A 104 -1.38 -4.10 15.26
C TYR A 104 -1.36 -5.61 15.10
N VAL A 105 -2.53 -6.23 15.01
CA VAL A 105 -2.66 -7.67 14.78
C VAL A 105 -3.69 -7.89 13.68
N LEU A 106 -3.30 -8.62 12.64
CA LEU A 106 -4.22 -9.06 11.59
C LEU A 106 -4.86 -10.40 11.99
N ALA A 107 -6.16 -10.52 11.76
CA ALA A 107 -6.89 -11.76 12.01
C ALA A 107 -6.92 -12.66 10.76
N PHE A 108 -7.94 -13.51 10.66
CA PHE A 108 -8.00 -14.62 9.71
C PHE A 108 -7.91 -14.16 8.25
N ASN A 109 -7.17 -14.92 7.45
CA ASN A 109 -6.89 -14.62 6.05
C ASN A 109 -7.85 -15.36 5.11
N GLU A 110 -8.68 -14.61 4.39
CA GLU A 110 -9.67 -15.11 3.44
C GLU A 110 -10.51 -16.26 4.04
N PRO A 111 -11.13 -16.07 5.22
CA PRO A 111 -11.94 -17.11 5.84
C PRO A 111 -13.17 -17.49 5.00
N ASP A 112 -13.58 -16.62 4.07
CA ASP A 112 -14.64 -16.86 3.12
C ASP A 112 -14.24 -17.82 1.98
N SER A 113 -12.95 -18.11 1.82
CA SER A 113 -12.43 -18.98 0.75
C SER A 113 -12.08 -20.37 1.25
N SER A 114 -12.53 -21.40 0.51
CA SER A 114 -12.22 -22.80 0.80
C SER A 114 -10.75 -23.17 0.55
N LEU A 115 -10.00 -22.32 -0.14
CA LEU A 115 -8.59 -22.50 -0.44
C LEU A 115 -7.66 -21.89 0.62
N GLN A 116 -8.23 -21.19 1.61
CA GLN A 116 -7.50 -20.34 2.55
C GLN A 116 -7.88 -20.72 3.99
N ALA A 117 -8.17 -19.77 4.88
CA ALA A 117 -8.51 -20.09 6.26
C ALA A 117 -9.79 -20.95 6.36
N ASN A 118 -10.75 -20.78 5.43
CA ASN A 118 -11.96 -21.59 5.28
C ASN A 118 -12.73 -21.77 6.61
N MET A 119 -13.32 -20.69 7.10
CA MET A 119 -13.97 -20.62 8.41
C MET A 119 -15.38 -20.06 8.26
N THR A 120 -16.33 -20.50 9.10
CA THR A 120 -17.62 -19.81 9.18
C THR A 120 -17.50 -18.53 10.01
N PRO A 121 -18.35 -17.52 9.77
CA PRO A 121 -18.40 -16.32 10.60
C PRO A 121 -18.58 -16.62 12.10
N GLU A 122 -19.42 -17.60 12.44
CA GLU A 122 -19.67 -18.01 13.84
C GLU A 122 -18.43 -18.61 14.51
N THR A 123 -17.67 -19.41 13.75
CA THR A 123 -16.42 -20.00 14.25
C THR A 123 -15.38 -18.92 14.47
N ALA A 124 -15.25 -18.00 13.51
CA ALA A 124 -14.34 -16.87 13.61
C ALA A 124 -14.69 -15.96 14.80
N ALA A 125 -15.97 -15.63 15.00
CA ALA A 125 -16.43 -14.82 16.14
C ALA A 125 -16.20 -15.51 17.49
N SER A 126 -16.43 -16.83 17.56
CA SER A 126 -16.16 -17.61 18.77
C SER A 126 -14.67 -17.60 19.14
N LEU A 127 -13.79 -17.79 18.16
CA LEU A 127 -12.34 -17.71 18.35
C LEU A 127 -11.89 -16.28 18.67
N TRP A 128 -12.52 -15.27 18.08
CA TRP A 128 -12.26 -13.88 18.38
C TRP A 128 -12.49 -13.58 19.86
N MET A 129 -13.67 -13.91 20.37
CA MET A 129 -14.02 -13.72 21.78
C MET A 129 -13.07 -14.47 22.72
N GLN A 130 -12.61 -15.66 22.31
CA GLN A 130 -11.75 -16.49 23.13
C GLN A 130 -10.28 -16.02 23.15
N TYR A 131 -9.76 -15.49 22.03
CA TYR A 131 -8.31 -15.29 21.87
C TYR A 131 -7.90 -13.86 21.46
N PHE A 132 -8.76 -13.11 20.76
CA PHE A 132 -8.48 -11.73 20.37
C PHE A 132 -8.94 -10.72 21.42
N GLU A 133 -10.16 -10.84 21.99
CA GLU A 133 -10.61 -9.95 23.06
C GLU A 133 -9.67 -9.87 24.28
N PRO A 134 -9.06 -10.99 24.74
CA PRO A 134 -8.07 -10.91 25.82
C PRO A 134 -6.89 -9.99 25.51
N LEU A 135 -6.49 -9.82 24.24
CA LEU A 135 -5.41 -8.89 23.87
C LEU A 135 -5.75 -7.46 24.28
N LYS A 136 -7.00 -7.02 24.05
CA LYS A 136 -7.47 -5.67 24.45
C LYS A 136 -7.60 -5.52 25.96
N THR A 137 -7.87 -6.61 26.66
CA THR A 137 -7.94 -6.63 28.13
C THR A 137 -6.53 -6.53 28.74
N GLU A 138 -5.55 -7.19 28.14
CA GLU A 138 -4.15 -7.16 28.60
C GLU A 138 -3.44 -5.85 28.23
N ASP A 139 -3.69 -5.33 27.03
CA ASP A 139 -3.17 -4.05 26.55
C ASP A 139 -4.19 -3.40 25.59
N SER A 140 -4.89 -2.38 26.10
CA SER A 140 -5.90 -1.66 25.34
C SER A 140 -5.33 -0.85 24.16
N THR A 141 -4.01 -0.69 24.07
CA THR A 141 -3.35 0.04 22.98
C THR A 141 -3.18 -0.81 21.71
N ILE A 142 -3.25 -2.13 21.82
CA ILE A 142 -3.24 -3.05 20.68
C ILE A 142 -4.46 -2.76 19.79
N GLN A 143 -4.23 -2.71 18.48
CA GLN A 143 -5.23 -2.51 17.44
C GLN A 143 -5.50 -3.83 16.71
N LEU A 144 -6.76 -4.26 16.65
CA LEU A 144 -7.16 -5.54 16.08
C LEU A 144 -7.90 -5.35 14.76
N GLY A 145 -7.36 -5.95 13.70
CA GLY A 145 -7.97 -5.99 12.38
C GLY A 145 -9.01 -7.10 12.29
N ALA A 146 -10.17 -6.80 11.72
CA ALA A 146 -11.14 -7.83 11.34
C ALA A 146 -10.52 -8.88 10.40
N PRO A 147 -11.19 -10.02 10.14
CA PRO A 147 -10.73 -10.97 9.14
C PRO A 147 -10.67 -10.32 7.73
N ALA A 148 -9.56 -10.54 7.02
CA ALA A 148 -9.37 -10.01 5.67
C ALA A 148 -10.09 -10.94 4.68
N VAL A 149 -11.13 -10.43 4.01
CA VAL A 149 -11.93 -11.22 3.07
C VAL A 149 -11.51 -10.99 1.62
N THR A 150 -11.84 -11.95 0.77
CA THR A 150 -11.58 -11.86 -0.68
C THR A 150 -12.45 -10.80 -1.37
N SER A 151 -12.07 -10.37 -2.58
CA SER A 151 -12.90 -9.51 -3.46
C SER A 151 -13.95 -10.24 -4.27
N ASN A 152 -14.16 -11.54 -4.04
CA ASN A 152 -15.20 -12.29 -4.75
C ASN A 152 -16.59 -12.07 -4.09
N GLY A 153 -17.63 -12.70 -4.65
CA GLY A 153 -18.99 -12.56 -4.15
C GLY A 153 -19.26 -13.11 -2.75
N THR A 154 -18.32 -13.83 -2.11
CA THR A 154 -18.46 -14.38 -0.75
C THR A 154 -17.89 -13.47 0.32
N GLY A 155 -16.91 -12.62 0.00
CA GLY A 155 -16.17 -11.85 0.99
C GLY A 155 -17.03 -10.88 1.81
N ILE A 156 -17.69 -9.91 1.15
CA ILE A 156 -18.55 -8.93 1.84
C ILE A 156 -19.66 -9.61 2.66
N PRO A 157 -20.46 -10.56 2.12
CA PRO A 157 -21.49 -11.24 2.91
C PRO A 157 -20.93 -11.98 4.13
N TRP A 158 -19.75 -12.59 4.00
CA TRP A 158 -19.07 -13.26 5.10
C TRP A 158 -18.71 -12.26 6.21
N LEU A 159 -18.10 -11.13 5.84
CA LEU A 159 -17.68 -10.10 6.79
C LEU A 159 -18.87 -9.47 7.50
N GLN A 160 -19.95 -9.11 6.79
CA GLN A 160 -21.16 -8.57 7.41
C GLN A 160 -21.75 -9.53 8.45
N LYS A 161 -21.77 -10.83 8.15
CA LYS A 161 -22.23 -11.84 9.10
C LYS A 161 -21.28 -11.95 10.29
N PHE A 162 -19.96 -11.93 10.06
CA PHE A 162 -18.97 -11.93 11.14
C PHE A 162 -19.17 -10.72 12.07
N MET A 163 -19.34 -9.51 11.54
CA MET A 163 -19.61 -8.30 12.34
C MET A 163 -20.90 -8.42 13.15
N THR A 164 -21.90 -9.15 12.65
CA THR A 164 -23.15 -9.43 13.37
C THR A 164 -22.94 -10.42 14.52
N GLU A 165 -22.22 -11.52 14.27
CA GLU A 165 -21.88 -12.52 15.30
C GLU A 165 -20.92 -11.95 16.35
N CYS A 166 -20.07 -11.00 15.96
CA CYS A 166 -19.10 -10.31 16.80
C CYS A 166 -19.60 -8.94 17.30
N ALA A 167 -20.91 -8.77 17.53
CA ALA A 167 -21.50 -7.49 17.91
C ALA A 167 -20.94 -6.89 19.22
N THR A 168 -20.32 -7.71 20.08
CA THR A 168 -19.65 -7.32 21.33
C THR A 168 -18.13 -7.33 21.23
N CYS A 169 -17.58 -7.61 20.05
CA CYS A 169 -16.15 -7.65 19.83
C CYS A 169 -15.57 -6.26 19.66
N THR A 170 -14.33 -6.10 20.06
CA THR A 170 -13.51 -4.91 19.89
C THR A 170 -12.69 -5.06 18.62
N ILE A 171 -13.14 -4.45 17.53
CA ILE A 171 -12.46 -4.40 16.22
C ILE A 171 -12.05 -2.95 16.00
N ASP A 172 -10.80 -2.72 15.65
CA ASP A 172 -10.26 -1.36 15.49
C ASP A 172 -10.15 -0.93 14.01
N PHE A 173 -9.93 -1.87 13.09
CA PHE A 173 -9.85 -1.61 11.65
C PHE A 173 -10.31 -2.81 10.82
N ILE A 174 -10.58 -2.60 9.53
CA ILE A 174 -11.02 -3.65 8.61
C ILE A 174 -10.00 -3.83 7.49
N PRO A 175 -9.27 -4.95 7.45
CA PRO A 175 -8.50 -5.33 6.29
C PRO A 175 -9.39 -5.98 5.20
N PHE A 176 -9.01 -5.81 3.93
CA PHE A 176 -9.62 -6.52 2.82
C PHE A 176 -8.61 -6.75 1.69
N HIS A 177 -8.92 -7.72 0.82
CA HIS A 177 -8.10 -8.03 -0.35
C HIS A 177 -8.78 -7.60 -1.63
N TRP A 178 -7.99 -7.24 -2.64
CA TRP A 178 -8.49 -6.98 -3.98
C TRP A 178 -7.56 -7.51 -5.07
N TYR A 179 -8.05 -8.46 -5.85
CA TYR A 179 -7.42 -8.88 -7.09
C TYR A 179 -8.44 -8.73 -8.21
N GLY A 180 -8.08 -8.00 -9.27
CA GLY A 180 -9.01 -7.70 -10.34
C GLY A 180 -8.36 -7.04 -11.54
N MET A 181 -9.17 -6.34 -12.33
CA MET A 181 -8.73 -5.70 -13.58
C MET A 181 -9.17 -4.23 -13.59
N GLY A 182 -8.19 -3.34 -13.72
CA GLY A 182 -8.39 -1.90 -13.87
C GLY A 182 -8.69 -1.18 -12.54
N SER A 183 -8.20 0.06 -12.46
CA SER A 183 -8.35 0.88 -11.25
C SER A 183 -9.80 1.26 -10.94
N ALA A 184 -10.66 1.43 -11.96
CA ALA A 184 -12.06 1.77 -11.74
C ALA A 184 -12.80 0.72 -10.88
N SER A 185 -12.57 -0.57 -11.13
CA SER A 185 -13.22 -1.64 -10.36
C SER A 185 -12.64 -1.79 -8.96
N PHE A 186 -11.34 -1.53 -8.78
CA PHE A 186 -10.72 -1.40 -7.46
C PHE A 186 -11.32 -0.28 -6.62
N TYR A 187 -11.41 0.94 -7.16
CA TYR A 187 -11.98 2.06 -6.43
C TYR A 187 -13.48 1.86 -6.14
N GLN A 188 -14.23 1.27 -7.07
CA GLN A 188 -15.62 0.89 -6.81
C GLN A 188 -15.72 -0.01 -5.57
N TYR A 189 -14.88 -1.03 -5.48
CA TYR A 189 -14.86 -1.96 -4.34
C TYR A 189 -14.38 -1.29 -3.03
N LEU A 190 -13.34 -0.45 -3.10
CA LEU A 190 -12.85 0.32 -1.95
C LEU A 190 -13.95 1.21 -1.35
N TYR A 191 -14.68 1.96 -2.18
CA TYR A 191 -15.76 2.82 -1.73
C TYR A 191 -17.02 2.03 -1.30
N GLU A 192 -17.26 0.85 -1.87
CA GLU A 192 -18.30 -0.07 -1.37
C GLU A 192 -17.97 -0.55 0.05
N PHE A 193 -16.73 -0.97 0.31
CA PHE A 193 -16.26 -1.32 1.66
C PHE A 193 -16.47 -0.20 2.66
N ASN A 194 -16.02 1.01 2.30
CA ASN A 194 -16.16 2.18 3.17
C ASN A 194 -17.64 2.53 3.41
N SER A 195 -18.51 2.37 2.42
CA SER A 195 -19.96 2.60 2.56
C SER A 195 -20.62 1.61 3.52
N LEU A 196 -20.21 0.35 3.49
CA LEU A 196 -20.74 -0.71 4.36
C LEU A 196 -20.18 -0.63 5.79
N PHE A 197 -18.95 -0.15 5.95
CA PHE A 197 -18.24 -0.10 7.23
C PHE A 197 -17.64 1.30 7.54
N PRO A 198 -18.44 2.38 7.50
CA PRO A 198 -17.92 3.76 7.50
C PRO A 198 -17.29 4.21 8.82
N SER A 199 -17.43 3.41 9.88
CA SER A 199 -16.86 3.69 11.21
C SER A 199 -15.47 3.11 11.40
N TYR A 200 -14.96 2.33 10.45
CA TYR A 200 -13.69 1.64 10.56
C TYR A 200 -12.69 2.19 9.54
N PRO A 201 -11.46 2.49 9.97
CA PRO A 201 -10.36 2.63 9.03
C PRO A 201 -10.17 1.34 8.23
N LEU A 202 -9.80 1.49 6.96
CA LEU A 202 -9.59 0.40 6.03
C LEU A 202 -8.10 0.14 5.83
N TRP A 203 -7.74 -1.13 5.82
CA TRP A 203 -6.45 -1.62 5.42
C TRP A 203 -6.59 -2.45 4.14
N ILE A 204 -5.81 -2.15 3.11
CA ILE A 204 -5.78 -2.96 1.89
C ILE A 204 -4.58 -3.89 2.00
N THR A 205 -4.75 -5.02 2.69
CA THR A 205 -3.61 -5.89 3.04
C THR A 205 -3.06 -6.65 1.83
N GLU A 206 -3.86 -6.82 0.79
CA GLU A 206 -3.41 -7.36 -0.50
C GLU A 206 -4.15 -6.65 -1.63
N TYR A 207 -3.40 -6.12 -2.61
CA TYR A 207 -4.01 -5.70 -3.86
C TYR A 207 -3.07 -5.78 -5.06
N ALA A 208 -3.61 -6.20 -6.21
CA ALA A 208 -2.90 -6.21 -7.48
C ALA A 208 -3.84 -6.25 -8.70
N ASP A 209 -3.38 -5.68 -9.82
CA ASP A 209 -4.00 -5.90 -11.12
C ASP A 209 -3.57 -7.25 -11.71
N THR A 210 -4.53 -7.99 -12.27
CA THR A 210 -4.36 -9.37 -12.78
C THR A 210 -4.49 -9.47 -14.30
N THR A 211 -4.42 -8.36 -15.03
CA THR A 211 -4.58 -8.28 -16.50
C THR A 211 -3.38 -8.86 -17.27
N LEU A 212 -2.37 -9.37 -16.58
CA LEU A 212 -1.17 -10.06 -17.13
C LEU A 212 -0.44 -9.25 -18.21
N THR A 213 -0.38 -7.92 -18.06
CA THR A 213 0.43 -7.04 -18.91
C THR A 213 1.12 -5.97 -18.07
N ASP A 214 2.35 -5.61 -18.44
CA ASP A 214 3.10 -4.54 -17.78
C ASP A 214 2.37 -3.19 -17.91
N GLU A 215 1.70 -2.94 -19.03
CA GLU A 215 0.96 -1.69 -19.28
C GLU A 215 -0.21 -1.54 -18.31
N ALA A 216 -1.04 -2.58 -18.16
CA ALA A 216 -2.17 -2.54 -17.23
C ALA A 216 -1.70 -2.45 -15.78
N MET A 217 -0.68 -3.21 -15.41
CA MET A 217 -0.10 -3.17 -14.06
C MET A 217 0.47 -1.78 -13.75
N THR A 218 1.24 -1.20 -14.68
CA THR A 218 1.82 0.14 -14.52
C THR A 218 0.71 1.20 -14.42
N ALA A 219 -0.30 1.15 -15.29
CA ALA A 219 -1.42 2.09 -15.23
C ALA A 219 -2.19 1.99 -13.90
N PHE A 220 -2.39 0.77 -13.39
CA PHE A 220 -3.01 0.53 -12.09
C PHE A 220 -2.17 1.08 -10.94
N MET A 221 -0.85 0.83 -10.95
CA MET A 221 0.09 1.36 -9.97
C MET A 221 0.13 2.89 -10.00
N ASP A 222 0.20 3.48 -11.19
CA ASP A 222 0.18 4.94 -11.38
C ASP A 222 -1.08 5.56 -10.80
N THR A 223 -2.23 4.91 -11.02
CA THR A 223 -3.50 5.39 -10.48
C THR A 223 -3.53 5.33 -8.95
N THR A 224 -3.13 4.20 -8.37
CA THR A 224 -3.23 3.98 -6.91
C THR A 224 -2.17 4.73 -6.10
N LEU A 225 -1.00 5.02 -6.68
CA LEU A 225 0.10 5.70 -6.00
C LEU A 225 0.20 7.19 -6.30
N THR A 226 -0.17 7.63 -7.51
CA THR A 226 0.14 8.98 -8.02
C THR A 226 -1.02 9.66 -8.77
N GLY A 227 -2.17 8.99 -8.90
CA GLY A 227 -3.25 9.40 -9.79
C GLY A 227 -3.91 10.73 -9.38
N GLU A 228 -3.58 11.81 -10.09
CA GLU A 228 -4.14 13.15 -9.86
C GLU A 228 -5.68 13.20 -10.00
N SER A 229 -6.31 12.25 -10.70
CA SER A 229 -7.76 12.22 -10.98
C SER A 229 -8.57 11.21 -10.15
N THR A 230 -7.94 10.42 -9.28
CA THR A 230 -8.59 9.28 -8.59
C THR A 230 -8.34 9.21 -7.08
N HIS A 231 -7.70 10.22 -6.49
CA HIS A 231 -7.19 10.20 -5.11
C HIS A 231 -6.21 9.03 -4.88
N PRO A 232 -4.88 9.27 -4.90
CA PRO A 232 -3.93 8.21 -4.55
C PRO A 232 -4.24 7.70 -3.14
N LEU A 233 -3.93 6.43 -2.86
CA LEU A 233 -4.27 5.80 -1.57
C LEU A 233 -3.66 6.55 -0.37
N ASP A 234 -2.53 7.25 -0.58
CA ASP A 234 -1.92 8.12 0.41
C ASP A 234 -2.85 9.29 0.83
N ASP A 235 -3.69 9.77 -0.07
CA ASP A 235 -4.59 10.93 0.12
C ASP A 235 -6.01 10.54 0.57
N ILE A 236 -6.34 9.25 0.68
CA ILE A 236 -7.65 8.78 1.13
C ILE A 236 -7.65 8.61 2.66
N ASP A 237 -8.38 9.48 3.37
CA ASP A 237 -8.36 9.55 4.84
C ASP A 237 -8.75 8.24 5.54
N PHE A 238 -9.78 7.55 5.04
CA PHE A 238 -10.25 6.28 5.63
C PHE A 238 -9.36 5.08 5.25
N VAL A 239 -8.39 5.24 4.35
CA VAL A 239 -7.38 4.22 4.08
C VAL A 239 -6.19 4.50 4.98
N GLU A 240 -5.94 3.64 5.96
CA GLU A 240 -4.82 3.79 6.89
C GLU A 240 -3.55 3.11 6.39
N ARG A 241 -3.69 1.94 5.77
CA ARG A 241 -2.55 1.14 5.28
C ARG A 241 -2.91 0.37 4.03
N TYR A 242 -1.91 0.12 3.18
CA TYR A 242 -2.06 -0.73 2.01
C TYR A 242 -0.75 -1.45 1.66
N ALA A 243 -0.85 -2.69 1.18
CA ALA A 243 0.29 -3.52 0.80
C ALA A 243 0.07 -4.11 -0.61
N TRP A 244 0.96 -3.75 -1.53
CA TRP A 244 0.91 -4.25 -2.90
C TRP A 244 1.27 -5.73 -2.93
N PHE A 245 0.47 -6.55 -3.63
CA PHE A 245 0.79 -7.95 -3.81
C PHE A 245 1.55 -8.17 -5.14
N ALA A 246 2.80 -8.65 -5.15
CA ALA A 246 3.61 -9.09 -4.01
C ALA A 246 5.01 -8.50 -4.05
N TYR A 247 5.58 -8.28 -2.86
CA TYR A 247 6.99 -7.97 -2.69
C TYR A 247 7.84 -9.23 -2.84
N GLU A 248 7.85 -9.79 -4.04
CA GLU A 248 8.50 -11.05 -4.35
C GLU A 248 9.30 -10.96 -5.65
N ARG A 249 10.23 -11.90 -5.83
CA ARG A 249 10.94 -12.10 -7.09
C ARG A 249 9.98 -12.69 -8.12
N THR A 250 10.19 -12.30 -9.38
CA THR A 250 9.37 -12.76 -10.51
C THR A 250 9.30 -14.27 -10.58
N GLN A 251 8.07 -14.80 -10.71
CA GLN A 251 7.79 -16.23 -10.84
C GLN A 251 7.46 -16.60 -12.30
N THR A 252 7.36 -17.90 -12.58
CA THR A 252 7.06 -18.43 -13.93
C THR A 252 5.56 -18.59 -14.22
N ASP A 253 4.69 -17.94 -13.44
CA ASP A 253 3.23 -18.04 -13.56
C ASP A 253 2.61 -16.98 -14.49
N GLY A 254 3.41 -16.01 -14.94
CA GLY A 254 2.99 -14.99 -15.89
C GLY A 254 2.32 -13.78 -15.23
N PHE A 255 2.33 -13.66 -13.90
CA PHE A 255 1.90 -12.43 -13.25
C PHE A 255 2.96 -11.33 -13.38
N HIS A 256 2.49 -10.08 -13.50
CA HIS A 256 3.32 -8.89 -13.74
C HIS A 256 3.42 -7.98 -12.51
N TYR A 257 2.81 -8.36 -11.39
CA TYR A 257 2.75 -7.53 -10.17
C TYR A 257 3.97 -7.69 -9.25
N TYR A 258 4.99 -8.45 -9.66
CA TYR A 258 6.20 -8.68 -8.86
C TYR A 258 7.06 -7.41 -8.78
N LEU A 259 7.45 -7.06 -7.55
CA LEU A 259 8.28 -5.89 -7.29
C LEU A 259 9.79 -6.15 -7.45
N MET A 260 10.20 -7.41 -7.62
CA MET A 260 11.59 -7.79 -7.89
C MET A 260 11.72 -8.70 -9.12
N ASP A 261 12.82 -8.57 -9.84
CA ASP A 261 13.17 -9.52 -10.90
C ASP A 261 13.69 -10.85 -10.31
N ALA A 262 14.07 -11.79 -11.18
CA ALA A 262 14.56 -13.10 -10.76
C ALA A 262 15.90 -13.02 -9.99
N GLN A 263 16.67 -11.95 -10.16
CA GLN A 263 17.93 -11.69 -9.48
C GLN A 263 17.71 -10.99 -8.12
N GLY A 264 16.48 -10.50 -7.88
CA GLY A 264 16.10 -9.76 -6.69
C GLY A 264 16.19 -8.25 -6.86
N ASP A 265 16.62 -7.73 -8.01
CA ASP A 265 16.67 -6.29 -8.22
C ASP A 265 15.26 -5.73 -8.34
N LEU A 266 15.04 -4.52 -7.80
CA LEU A 266 13.72 -3.89 -7.88
C LEU A 266 13.37 -3.61 -9.35
N THR A 267 12.23 -4.11 -9.78
CA THR A 267 11.65 -3.76 -11.09
C THR A 267 11.27 -2.28 -11.13
N THR A 268 10.88 -1.74 -12.28
CA THR A 268 10.34 -0.37 -12.37
C THR A 268 9.16 -0.18 -11.39
N ALA A 269 8.29 -1.19 -11.28
CA ALA A 269 7.20 -1.22 -10.30
C ALA A 269 7.73 -1.25 -8.85
N GLY A 270 8.74 -2.07 -8.57
CA GLY A 270 9.41 -2.11 -7.27
C GLY A 270 10.02 -0.79 -6.86
N GLN A 271 10.74 -0.12 -7.76
CA GLN A 271 11.32 1.21 -7.49
C GLN A 271 10.23 2.23 -7.18
N LYS A 272 9.12 2.20 -7.93
CA LYS A 272 7.99 3.11 -7.71
C LYS A 272 7.30 2.88 -6.37
N TYR A 273 6.97 1.63 -6.07
CA TYR A 273 6.25 1.29 -4.85
C TYR A 273 7.12 1.51 -3.60
N VAL A 274 8.33 0.94 -3.62
CA VAL A 274 9.21 0.80 -2.45
C VAL A 274 9.98 2.07 -2.16
N LEU A 275 10.57 2.68 -3.20
CA LEU A 275 11.42 3.84 -3.05
C LEU A 275 10.65 5.16 -3.19
N GLY A 276 9.36 5.10 -3.55
CA GLY A 276 8.58 6.30 -3.86
C GLY A 276 9.17 7.10 -5.02
N LEU A 277 10.03 6.49 -5.82
CA LEU A 277 10.57 7.12 -7.01
C LEU A 277 9.48 7.06 -8.06
N ASP A 278 8.86 8.20 -8.35
CA ASP A 278 8.25 8.38 -9.66
C ASP A 278 9.31 7.94 -10.67
N ALA A 279 8.96 7.01 -11.55
CA ALA A 279 9.84 6.60 -12.64
C ALA A 279 10.45 7.89 -13.23
N PRO A 280 11.77 7.94 -13.48
CA PRO A 280 12.43 9.17 -13.91
C PRO A 280 11.59 9.78 -15.03
N PRO A 281 11.06 11.00 -14.85
CA PRO A 281 10.09 11.53 -15.79
C PRO A 281 10.76 11.62 -17.15
N SER A 282 10.27 10.86 -18.12
CA SER A 282 10.37 11.31 -19.49
C SER A 282 9.62 12.65 -19.54
N ALA A 283 10.39 13.71 -19.79
CA ALA A 283 10.01 15.14 -19.79
C ALA A 283 10.17 15.90 -18.45
N VAL A 284 11.16 16.79 -18.45
CA VAL A 284 11.29 17.92 -17.52
C VAL A 284 10.06 18.81 -17.66
N ARG A 285 9.18 18.83 -16.65
CA ARG A 285 8.05 19.77 -16.58
C ARG A 285 8.56 21.13 -16.10
N LYS A 286 8.43 22.18 -16.93
CA LYS A 286 8.71 23.57 -16.55
C LYS A 286 7.38 24.31 -16.43
N ARG A 287 7.01 24.71 -15.21
CA ARG A 287 5.86 25.60 -14.98
C ARG A 287 6.19 26.97 -15.55
N VAL A 288 5.35 27.49 -16.44
CA VAL A 288 5.40 28.89 -16.88
C VAL A 288 4.23 29.57 -16.18
N ASP A 289 4.51 30.49 -15.28
CA ASP A 289 3.47 31.27 -14.61
C ASP A 289 2.80 32.19 -15.64
N VAL A 290 1.50 32.02 -15.86
CA VAL A 290 0.67 32.90 -16.68
C VAL A 290 -0.42 33.51 -15.79
N PRO A 291 -0.80 34.80 -15.97
CA PRO A 291 -1.81 35.45 -15.14
C PRO A 291 -3.17 34.72 -15.13
N THR A 292 -3.84 34.88 -13.99
CA THR A 292 -4.85 34.02 -13.32
C THR A 292 -6.11 33.54 -14.04
N ASN A 293 -6.19 33.51 -15.37
CA ASN A 293 -7.41 33.02 -16.05
C ASN A 293 -7.16 31.97 -17.15
N TYR A 294 -5.95 31.41 -17.28
CA TYR A 294 -5.66 30.36 -18.26
C TYR A 294 -4.62 29.36 -17.75
N ASP A 295 -4.89 28.07 -17.91
CA ASP A 295 -3.86 27.02 -17.88
C ASP A 295 -3.43 26.70 -19.31
N LEU A 296 -2.16 26.99 -19.64
CA LEU A 296 -1.56 26.66 -20.93
C LEU A 296 -0.58 25.49 -20.76
N TRP A 297 -0.89 24.36 -21.38
CA TRP A 297 0.00 23.19 -21.43
C TRP A 297 0.69 23.11 -22.79
N VAL A 298 2.01 23.16 -22.80
CA VAL A 298 2.84 22.99 -24.01
C VAL A 298 3.47 21.61 -23.97
N PHE A 299 3.17 20.79 -24.96
CA PHE A 299 3.81 19.48 -25.16
C PHE A 299 4.91 19.63 -26.21
N ALA A 300 6.13 19.22 -25.88
CA ALA A 300 7.20 19.02 -26.85
C ALA A 300 7.39 17.51 -27.05
N SER A 301 7.41 17.05 -28.30
CA SER A 301 7.86 15.70 -28.65
C SER A 301 9.30 15.75 -29.15
N ASP A 302 9.99 14.60 -29.11
CA ASP A 302 11.37 14.44 -29.63
C ASP A 302 11.45 14.46 -31.18
N GLU A 303 10.36 14.81 -31.87
CA GLU A 303 10.28 14.99 -33.32
C GLU A 303 10.18 16.50 -33.65
N PRO A 304 11.06 17.07 -34.49
CA PRO A 304 11.26 18.53 -34.57
C PRO A 304 10.14 19.36 -35.22
N ARG A 305 8.88 18.86 -35.35
CA ARG A 305 7.87 19.54 -36.18
C ARG A 305 6.40 19.56 -35.73
N LEU A 306 6.01 19.16 -34.53
CA LEU A 306 4.60 19.30 -34.10
C LEU A 306 4.46 19.76 -32.64
N ILE A 307 3.81 20.92 -32.47
CA ILE A 307 3.33 21.43 -31.17
C ILE A 307 1.81 21.21 -31.15
N TYR A 308 1.32 20.42 -30.20
CA TYR A 308 -0.12 20.31 -29.93
C TYR A 308 -0.49 21.29 -28.81
N ILE A 309 -1.45 22.17 -29.10
CA ILE A 309 -2.07 23.08 -28.13
C ILE A 309 -3.51 22.62 -27.96
N SER A 310 -3.87 22.17 -26.75
CA SER A 310 -5.26 21.94 -26.38
C SER A 310 -5.70 23.08 -25.46
N LEU A 311 -6.74 23.80 -25.85
CA LEU A 311 -7.37 24.84 -25.04
C LEU A 311 -8.68 24.27 -24.50
N LYS A 312 -8.81 24.18 -23.17
CA LYS A 312 -10.06 23.82 -22.51
C LYS A 312 -10.72 25.10 -22.00
N PHE A 313 -11.89 25.42 -22.52
CA PHE A 313 -12.69 26.56 -22.07
C PHE A 313 -13.58 26.09 -20.91
N PHE A 314 -13.52 26.79 -19.77
CA PHE A 314 -14.57 26.74 -18.76
C PHE A 314 -15.37 28.04 -18.87
N GLU A 315 -16.61 27.96 -19.37
CA GLU A 315 -17.57 29.05 -19.19
C GLU A 315 -18.16 28.91 -17.78
N PHE A 316 -17.80 29.84 -16.89
CA PHE A 316 -18.57 30.10 -15.69
C PHE A 316 -19.70 31.06 -16.09
N THR A 317 -20.93 30.57 -16.20
CA THR A 317 -22.11 31.45 -16.20
C THR A 317 -22.49 31.74 -14.76
N ASP A 318 -22.03 32.89 -14.25
CA ASP A 318 -22.62 33.54 -13.09
C ASP A 318 -24.00 34.09 -13.50
N HIS A 319 -25.07 33.56 -12.91
CA HIS A 319 -26.34 34.27 -12.81
C HIS A 319 -26.99 33.99 -11.46
N ASP A 320 -26.68 34.86 -10.49
CA ASP A 320 -27.59 35.20 -9.40
C ASP A 320 -28.40 36.45 -9.79
N TYR A 321 -29.71 36.26 -9.95
CA TYR A 321 -30.78 37.17 -9.52
C TYR A 321 -32.02 36.34 -9.19
#